data_AF-A0A1F6DKQ6-F1
#
_entry.id   AF-A0A1F6DKQ6-F1
#
_cell.length_a   1.000
_cell.length_b   1.000
_cell.length_c   1.000
_cell.angle_alpha   90.00
_cell.angle_beta   90.00
_cell.angle_gamma   90.00
#
_symmetry.space_group_name_H-M   'P 1'
#
loop_
_entity.id
_entity.type
_entity.pdbx_description
1 polymer ?
#
loop_
_entity_poly.entity_id
_entity_poly.type
_entity_poly.pdbx_seq_one_letter_code
_entity_poly.pdbx_strand_id
1 'polypeptide(L)'
;MRFFSKPGDSRYALILRALIVCTTFVCLITLAWRSTPIVNVIYAADRYYIAYGITLYFAILLVRTLRYIMFVGGELELVKKHLAYKEHSTAQGIHAPAPADSLVREVYDALKRHGGNHNHDEILDIVYDTLDRKVAHVAQHAKTLIHLGFIGTLVGIMMALTEADLTSLFQPNANVGAILDAVIGGMKVAIGTSIVGIVAKIWIDHLGIILEEGSHHLANNIVKMELLDETQSEFPLS
;
A
#
# COMPACT_ATOMS: atom_id res chain seq x y z
N MET A 1 -4.68 -6.16 25.54
CA MET A 1 -4.37 -4.74 25.81
C MET A 1 -5.16 -3.88 24.82
N ARG A 2 -6.29 -3.30 25.24
CA ARG A 2 -7.02 -2.29 24.47
C ARG A 2 -6.40 -0.94 24.81
N PHE A 3 -5.59 -0.38 23.91
CA PHE A 3 -5.13 1.00 24.06
C PHE A 3 -6.30 1.94 23.77
N PHE A 4 -6.64 2.74 24.78
CA PHE A 4 -7.60 3.83 24.70
C PHE A 4 -7.20 4.81 23.59
N SER A 5 -7.92 4.82 22.48
CA SER A 5 -7.95 5.98 21.58
C SER A 5 -9.01 6.94 22.10
N LYS A 6 -8.59 8.13 22.55
CA LYS A 6 -9.51 9.27 22.72
C LYS A 6 -10.27 9.49 21.39
N PRO A 7 -11.55 9.89 21.42
CA PRO A 7 -12.39 10.07 20.23
C PRO A 7 -12.06 11.35 19.43
N GLY A 8 -10.78 11.73 19.33
CA GLY A 8 -10.33 12.97 18.68
C GLY A 8 -9.28 12.82 17.57
N ASP A 9 -8.58 11.68 17.45
CA ASP A 9 -7.33 11.62 16.67
C ASP A 9 -7.31 10.43 15.68
N SER A 10 -8.16 10.44 14.66
CA SER A 10 -8.14 9.36 13.64
C SER A 10 -6.92 9.39 12.74
N ARG A 11 -6.25 10.55 12.58
CA ARG A 11 -4.95 10.63 11.92
C ARG A 11 -3.90 9.79 12.63
N TYR A 12 -3.78 10.02 13.93
CA TYR A 12 -2.81 9.31 14.74
C TYR A 12 -3.14 7.82 14.79
N ALA A 13 -4.42 7.42 14.83
CA ALA A 13 -4.79 6.01 14.78
C ALA A 13 -4.36 5.31 13.48
N LEU A 14 -4.63 5.90 12.30
CA LEU A 14 -4.23 5.34 11.00
C LEU A 14 -2.71 5.29 10.83
N ILE A 15 -2.03 6.40 11.13
CA ILE A 15 -0.57 6.50 11.02
C ILE A 15 0.10 5.56 12.01
N LEU A 16 -0.39 5.47 13.25
CA LEU A 16 0.13 4.56 14.27
C LEU A 16 -0.04 3.09 13.85
N ARG A 17 -1.20 2.71 13.30
CA ARG A 17 -1.40 1.35 12.78
C ARG A 17 -0.42 1.02 11.66
N ALA A 18 -0.25 1.93 10.70
CA ALA A 18 0.72 1.76 9.61
C ALA A 18 2.16 1.66 10.13
N LEU A 19 2.51 2.47 11.14
CA LEU A 19 3.82 2.45 11.79
C LEU A 19 4.06 1.15 12.56
N ILE A 20 3.05 0.64 13.29
CA ILE A 20 3.13 -0.65 13.98
C ILE A 20 3.36 -1.78 12.96
N VAL A 21 2.62 -1.80 11.85
CA VAL A 21 2.81 -2.80 10.79
C VAL A 21 4.24 -2.72 10.24
N CYS A 22 4.71 -1.52 9.85
CA CYS A 22 6.06 -1.35 9.34
C CYS A 22 7.13 -1.77 10.35
N THR A 23 6.98 -1.37 11.62
CA THR A 23 7.91 -1.72 12.70
C THR A 23 7.94 -3.23 12.92
N THR A 24 6.78 -3.90 12.86
CA THR A 24 6.68 -5.36 13.01
C THR A 24 7.41 -6.08 11.88
N PHE A 25 7.18 -5.69 10.62
CA PHE A 25 7.87 -6.30 9.48
C PHE A 25 9.38 -6.01 9.48
N VAL A 26 9.79 -4.77 9.78
CA VAL A 26 11.22 -4.42 9.91
C VAL A 26 11.87 -5.24 11.03
N CYS A 27 11.19 -5.40 12.17
CA CYS A 27 11.68 -6.22 13.27
C CYS A 27 11.84 -7.69 12.86
N LEU A 28 10.84 -8.28 12.19
CA LEU A 28 10.90 -9.65 11.68
C LEU A 28 12.04 -9.85 10.69
N ILE A 29 12.24 -8.92 9.75
CA ILE A 29 13.33 -8.99 8.77
C ILE A 29 14.69 -8.83 9.45
N THR A 30 14.82 -7.89 10.39
CA THR A 30 16.06 -7.67 11.13
C THR A 30 16.41 -8.87 11.99
N LEU A 31 15.40 -9.48 12.63
CA LEU A 31 15.56 -10.70 13.40
C LEU A 31 15.97 -11.86 12.50
N ALA A 32 15.31 -12.03 11.34
CA ALA A 32 15.66 -13.06 10.36
C ALA A 32 17.09 -12.90 9.83
N TRP A 33 17.52 -11.66 9.56
CA TRP A 33 18.91 -11.37 9.17
C TRP A 33 19.90 -11.76 10.27
N ARG A 34 19.58 -11.44 11.53
CA ARG A 34 20.47 -11.71 12.65
C ARG A 34 20.52 -13.20 13.03
N SER A 35 19.40 -13.91 12.95
CA SER A 35 19.28 -15.30 13.40
C SER A 35 19.61 -16.31 12.31
N THR A 36 19.44 -15.95 11.03
CA THR A 36 19.67 -16.87 9.91
C THR A 36 20.49 -16.22 8.80
N PRO A 37 21.48 -16.91 8.21
CA PRO A 37 22.20 -16.42 7.05
C PRO A 37 21.35 -16.46 5.77
N ILE A 38 20.06 -16.83 5.83
CA ILE A 38 19.19 -17.05 4.68
C ILE A 38 19.10 -15.79 3.80
N VAL A 39 18.95 -14.61 4.42
CA VAL A 39 18.89 -13.34 3.67
C VAL A 39 20.18 -13.12 2.88
N ASN A 40 21.33 -13.26 3.53
CA ASN A 40 22.64 -13.14 2.88
C ASN A 40 22.83 -14.18 1.78
N VAL A 41 22.36 -15.42 1.98
CA VAL A 41 22.46 -16.50 0.99
C VAL A 41 21.61 -16.19 -0.25
N ILE A 42 20.41 -15.64 -0.07
CA ILE A 42 19.54 -15.26 -1.20
C ILE A 42 20.21 -14.19 -2.07
N TYR A 43 20.71 -13.11 -1.45
CA TYR A 43 21.36 -12.03 -2.19
C TYR A 43 22.73 -12.40 -2.74
N ALA A 44 23.48 -13.27 -2.06
CA ALA A 44 24.78 -13.74 -2.56
C ALA A 44 24.63 -14.74 -3.72
N ALA A 45 23.55 -15.52 -3.77
CA ALA A 45 23.28 -16.43 -4.87
C ALA A 45 22.77 -15.71 -6.13
N ASP A 46 22.11 -14.56 -5.98
CA ASP A 46 21.49 -13.80 -7.06
C ASP A 46 22.50 -13.03 -7.91
N ARG A 47 23.10 -13.73 -8.89
CA ARG A 47 24.10 -13.18 -9.81
C ARG A 47 23.55 -12.14 -10.79
N TYR A 48 22.24 -12.17 -11.06
CA TYR A 48 21.55 -11.29 -12.01
C TYR A 48 20.85 -10.10 -11.34
N TYR A 49 21.03 -9.93 -10.03
CA TYR A 49 20.47 -8.82 -9.24
C TYR A 49 18.94 -8.71 -9.30
N ILE A 50 18.23 -9.83 -9.55
CA ILE A 50 16.77 -9.86 -9.63
C ILE A 50 16.13 -9.59 -8.28
N ALA A 51 16.64 -10.22 -7.21
CA ALA A 51 16.20 -9.98 -5.84
C ALA A 51 16.42 -8.52 -5.43
N TYR A 52 17.54 -7.91 -5.84
CA TYR A 52 17.78 -6.47 -5.63
C TYR A 52 16.76 -5.61 -6.38
N GLY A 53 16.43 -5.97 -7.62
CA GLY A 53 15.38 -5.29 -8.41
C GLY A 53 14.00 -5.37 -7.74
N ILE A 54 13.61 -6.55 -7.24
CA ILE A 54 12.35 -6.74 -6.50
C ILE A 54 12.36 -5.88 -5.24
N THR A 55 13.45 -5.88 -4.47
CA THR A 55 13.58 -5.09 -3.24
C THR A 55 13.53 -3.59 -3.49
N LEU A 56 14.17 -3.11 -4.56
CA LEU A 56 14.11 -1.70 -4.96
C LEU A 56 12.68 -1.30 -5.33
N TYR A 57 12.01 -2.12 -6.16
CA TYR A 57 10.63 -1.88 -6.56
C TYR A 57 9.69 -1.88 -5.34
N PHE A 58 9.87 -2.84 -4.42
CA PHE A 58 9.17 -2.87 -3.13
C PHE A 58 9.41 -1.60 -2.32
N ALA A 59 10.65 -1.13 -2.19
CA ALA A 59 10.97 0.08 -1.42
C ALA A 59 10.27 1.32 -1.99
N ILE A 60 10.23 1.47 -3.32
CA ILE A 60 9.50 2.55 -4.00
C ILE A 60 8.00 2.46 -3.70
N LEU A 61 7.42 1.27 -3.80
CA LEU A 61 6.01 1.05 -3.49
C LEU A 61 5.69 1.32 -2.02
N LEU A 62 6.55 0.89 -1.11
CA LEU A 62 6.39 1.11 0.33
C LEU A 62 6.32 2.61 0.64
N VAL A 63 7.25 3.40 0.10
CA VAL A 63 7.26 4.86 0.25
C VAL A 63 6.00 5.48 -0.35
N ARG A 64 5.57 5.02 -1.53
CA ARG A 64 4.36 5.52 -2.19
C ARG A 64 3.10 5.24 -1.36
N THR A 65 2.94 4.01 -0.86
CA THR A 65 1.81 3.61 -0.02
C THR A 65 1.80 4.38 1.31
N LEU A 66 2.95 4.55 1.95
CA LEU A 66 3.06 5.32 3.19
C LEU A 66 2.71 6.80 2.99
N ARG A 67 3.20 7.42 1.91
CA ARG A 67 2.81 8.79 1.55
C ARG A 67 1.31 8.92 1.35
N TYR A 68 0.70 7.93 0.70
CA TYR A 68 -0.73 7.95 0.45
C TYR A 68 -1.54 7.76 1.74
N ILE A 69 -1.12 6.89 2.66
CA ILE A 69 -1.72 6.77 4.00
C ILE A 69 -1.62 8.10 4.77
N MET A 70 -0.45 8.76 4.73
CA MET A 70 -0.28 10.08 5.37
C MET A 70 -1.19 11.14 4.76
N PHE A 71 -1.37 11.12 3.44
CA PHE A 71 -2.28 12.03 2.74
C PHE A 71 -3.74 11.78 3.13
N VAL A 72 -4.22 10.53 3.11
CA VAL A 72 -5.60 10.19 3.52
C VAL A 72 -5.85 10.52 4.99
N GLY A 73 -4.88 10.23 5.87
CA GLY A 73 -4.92 10.72 7.24
C GLY A 73 -5.03 12.25 7.27
N GLY A 74 -4.16 12.91 6.50
CA GLY A 74 -4.20 14.33 6.17
C GLY A 74 -5.63 14.88 6.01
N GLU A 75 -6.30 14.42 4.98
CA GLU A 75 -7.65 14.83 4.61
C GLU A 75 -8.68 14.54 5.70
N LEU A 76 -8.58 13.39 6.38
CA LEU A 76 -9.54 13.00 7.40
C LEU A 76 -9.59 13.95 8.61
N GLU A 77 -8.43 14.49 9.03
CA GLU A 77 -8.42 15.50 10.11
C GLU A 77 -8.98 16.84 9.64
N LEU A 78 -8.69 17.23 8.40
CA LEU A 78 -9.21 18.48 7.85
C LEU A 78 -10.74 18.46 7.82
N VAL A 79 -11.33 17.37 7.29
CA VAL A 79 -12.79 17.20 7.25
C VAL A 79 -13.38 17.16 8.66
N LYS A 80 -12.75 16.45 9.61
CA LYS A 80 -13.21 16.42 11.00
C LYS A 80 -13.15 17.78 11.69
N LYS A 81 -12.09 18.56 11.46
CA LYS A 81 -11.97 19.93 11.99
C LYS A 81 -13.06 20.83 11.43
N HIS A 82 -13.40 20.69 10.14
CA HIS A 82 -14.52 21.42 9.52
C HIS A 82 -15.86 20.99 10.12
N LEU A 83 -16.09 19.68 10.31
CA LEU A 83 -17.29 19.16 10.96
C LEU A 83 -17.43 19.68 12.41
N ALA A 84 -16.38 19.58 13.22
CA ALA A 84 -16.38 20.06 14.60
C ALA A 84 -16.57 21.59 14.68
N TYR A 85 -15.96 22.34 13.75
CA TYR A 85 -16.17 23.78 13.64
C TYR A 85 -17.62 24.11 13.26
N LYS A 86 -18.25 23.36 12.35
CA LYS A 86 -19.63 23.57 11.91
C LYS A 86 -20.65 23.19 12.99
N GLU A 87 -20.41 22.10 13.71
CA GLU A 87 -21.21 21.67 14.86
C GLU A 87 -21.17 22.71 16.00
N HIS A 88 -20.02 23.35 16.23
CA HIS A 88 -19.88 24.45 17.18
C HIS A 88 -20.32 25.82 16.62
N SER A 89 -20.29 26.04 15.30
CA SER A 89 -20.64 27.30 14.62
C SER A 89 -22.11 27.39 14.18
N THR A 90 -22.99 26.54 14.73
CA THR A 90 -24.44 26.80 14.78
C THR A 90 -24.77 28.19 15.36
N ALA A 91 -23.79 28.91 15.93
CA ALA A 91 -23.90 30.30 16.38
C ALA A 91 -23.36 31.39 15.41
N GLN A 92 -22.56 31.09 14.38
CA GLN A 92 -22.04 32.15 13.49
C GLN A 92 -21.56 31.60 12.13
N GLY A 93 -22.34 31.88 11.07
CA GLY A 93 -22.12 31.42 9.70
C GLY A 93 -20.88 32.02 9.05
N ILE A 94 -19.78 31.26 9.03
CA ILE A 94 -18.58 31.57 8.24
C ILE A 94 -18.11 30.28 7.56
N HIS A 95 -18.18 30.26 6.22
CA HIS A 95 -17.65 29.19 5.38
C HIS A 95 -16.13 29.06 5.57
N ALA A 96 -15.67 27.91 6.08
CA ALA A 96 -14.25 27.61 6.14
C ALA A 96 -13.76 27.14 4.75
N PRO A 97 -12.78 27.82 4.12
CA PRO A 97 -12.32 27.47 2.79
C PRO A 97 -11.48 26.18 2.83
N ALA A 98 -11.89 25.18 2.06
CA ALA A 98 -11.12 23.95 1.87
C ALA A 98 -9.74 24.27 1.22
N PRO A 99 -8.62 23.72 1.72
CA PRO A 99 -7.29 23.99 1.18
C PRO A 99 -7.11 23.50 -0.26
N ALA A 100 -6.25 24.18 -1.02
CA ALA A 100 -6.19 24.14 -2.48
C ALA A 100 -5.75 22.80 -3.10
N ASP A 101 -5.09 21.92 -2.34
CA ASP A 101 -4.60 20.61 -2.78
C ASP A 101 -5.40 19.43 -2.18
N SER A 102 -6.56 19.71 -1.60
CA SER A 102 -7.37 18.71 -0.88
C SER A 102 -8.18 17.82 -1.83
N LEU A 103 -8.34 16.55 -1.46
CA LEU A 103 -9.20 15.58 -2.17
C LEU A 103 -10.67 16.04 -2.10
N VAL A 104 -11.02 16.80 -1.07
CA VAL A 104 -12.29 17.54 -0.97
C VAL A 104 -12.49 18.49 -2.14
N ARG A 105 -11.44 19.20 -2.58
CA ARG A 105 -11.52 20.08 -3.75
C ARG A 105 -11.58 19.31 -5.07
N GLU A 106 -10.83 18.21 -5.20
CA GLU A 106 -10.92 17.31 -6.37
C GLU A 106 -12.35 16.77 -6.54
N VAL A 107 -12.97 16.36 -5.42
CA VAL A 107 -14.38 15.93 -5.35
C VAL A 107 -15.32 17.10 -5.65
N TYR A 108 -15.13 18.25 -5.03
CA TYR A 108 -15.96 19.44 -5.26
C TYR A 108 -15.89 19.91 -6.73
N ASP A 109 -14.71 19.89 -7.34
CA ASP A 109 -14.53 20.22 -8.76
C ASP A 109 -15.10 19.14 -9.68
N ALA A 110 -15.14 17.87 -9.26
CA ALA A 110 -15.83 16.80 -9.98
C ALA A 110 -17.36 16.96 -9.90
N LEU A 111 -17.90 17.29 -8.72
CA LEU A 111 -19.31 17.58 -8.49
C LEU A 111 -19.79 18.82 -9.24
N LYS A 112 -18.98 19.88 -9.24
CA LYS A 112 -19.26 21.12 -9.97
C LYS A 112 -19.26 20.91 -11.49
N ARG A 113 -18.45 19.98 -11.98
CA ARG A 113 -18.46 19.56 -13.39
C ARG A 113 -19.71 18.77 -13.77
N HIS A 114 -20.34 18.08 -12.82
CA HIS A 114 -21.52 17.24 -13.08
C HIS A 114 -22.88 17.96 -12.98
N GLY A 115 -22.92 19.18 -12.42
CA GLY A 115 -23.99 20.16 -12.66
C GLY A 115 -25.44 19.75 -12.32
N GLY A 116 -25.90 20.10 -11.12
CA GLY A 116 -27.32 20.33 -10.80
C GLY A 116 -27.94 19.32 -9.84
N ASN A 117 -28.55 19.84 -8.76
CA ASN A 117 -29.34 19.13 -7.75
C ASN A 117 -28.75 17.76 -7.35
N HIS A 118 -27.59 17.82 -6.69
CA HIS A 118 -26.79 16.66 -6.36
C HIS A 118 -27.54 15.77 -5.36
N ASN A 119 -27.90 14.57 -5.78
CA ASN A 119 -28.39 13.58 -4.84
C ASN A 119 -27.20 13.02 -4.05
N HIS A 120 -27.37 12.82 -2.75
CA HIS A 120 -26.37 12.26 -1.83
C HIS A 120 -25.62 11.04 -2.39
N ASP A 121 -26.35 10.19 -3.11
CA ASP A 121 -25.84 8.95 -3.70
C ASP A 121 -24.82 9.21 -4.82
N GLU A 122 -24.97 10.27 -5.60
CA GLU A 122 -24.05 10.61 -6.69
C GLU A 122 -22.70 11.12 -6.14
N ILE A 123 -22.74 11.84 -5.02
CA ILE A 123 -21.55 12.31 -4.31
C ILE A 123 -20.76 11.14 -3.71
N LEU A 124 -21.47 10.21 -3.07
CA LEU A 124 -20.90 8.98 -2.55
C LEU A 124 -20.19 8.19 -3.67
N ASP A 125 -20.85 7.99 -4.80
CA ASP A 125 -20.30 7.21 -5.91
C ASP A 125 -19.01 7.83 -6.47
N ILE A 126 -18.95 9.15 -6.65
CA ILE A 126 -17.74 9.82 -7.17
C ILE A 126 -16.57 9.74 -6.17
N VAL A 127 -16.86 9.93 -4.88
CA VAL A 127 -15.84 9.85 -3.81
C VAL A 127 -15.31 8.43 -3.67
N TYR A 128 -16.21 7.44 -3.66
CA TYR A 128 -15.84 6.04 -3.61
C TYR A 128 -15.05 5.62 -4.84
N ASP A 129 -15.50 5.95 -6.07
CA ASP A 129 -14.77 5.61 -7.29
C ASP A 129 -13.35 6.21 -7.29
N THR A 130 -13.19 7.46 -6.82
CA THR A 130 -11.88 8.11 -6.75
C THR A 130 -10.94 7.43 -5.73
N LEU A 131 -11.46 7.08 -4.56
CA LEU A 131 -10.68 6.42 -3.50
C LEU A 131 -10.37 4.97 -3.86
N ASP A 132 -11.34 4.23 -4.37
CA ASP A 132 -11.23 2.84 -4.79
C ASP A 132 -10.22 2.70 -5.93
N ARG A 133 -10.21 3.62 -6.90
CA ARG A 133 -9.16 3.63 -7.95
C ARG A 133 -7.76 3.72 -7.36
N LYS A 134 -7.56 4.55 -6.34
CA LYS A 134 -6.25 4.75 -5.70
C LYS A 134 -5.86 3.52 -4.85
N VAL A 135 -6.81 2.90 -4.14
CA VAL A 135 -6.60 1.64 -3.39
C VAL A 135 -6.31 0.47 -4.35
N ALA A 136 -7.10 0.34 -5.42
CA ALA A 136 -6.93 -0.67 -6.46
C ALA A 136 -5.57 -0.58 -7.14
N HIS A 137 -5.04 0.64 -7.34
CA HIS A 137 -3.70 0.84 -7.89
C HIS A 137 -2.59 0.29 -6.96
N VAL A 138 -2.75 0.42 -5.65
CA VAL A 138 -1.81 -0.19 -4.67
C VAL A 138 -1.91 -1.71 -4.71
N ALA A 139 -3.13 -2.26 -4.72
CA ALA A 139 -3.36 -3.70 -4.80
C ALA A 139 -2.80 -4.31 -6.10
N GLN A 140 -2.91 -3.60 -7.22
CA GLN A 140 -2.37 -4.05 -8.49
C GLN A 140 -0.84 -4.14 -8.47
N HIS A 141 -0.17 -3.15 -7.88
CA HIS A 141 1.29 -3.20 -7.70
C HIS A 141 1.74 -4.30 -6.75
N ALA A 142 0.96 -4.59 -5.71
CA ALA A 142 1.22 -5.74 -4.83
C ALA A 142 1.18 -7.06 -5.62
N LYS A 143 0.21 -7.24 -6.54
CA LYS A 143 0.17 -8.41 -7.44
C LYS A 143 1.40 -8.47 -8.36
N THR A 144 1.89 -7.34 -8.86
CA THR A 144 3.11 -7.28 -9.67
C THR A 144 4.34 -7.82 -8.92
N LEU A 145 4.42 -7.62 -7.60
CA LEU A 145 5.52 -8.17 -6.78
C LEU A 145 5.61 -9.70 -6.82
N ILE A 146 4.47 -10.39 -6.74
CA ILE A 146 4.44 -11.85 -6.89
C ILE A 146 4.88 -12.25 -8.29
N HIS A 147 4.37 -11.59 -9.33
CA HIS A 147 4.77 -11.89 -10.71
C HIS A 147 6.28 -11.69 -10.90
N LEU A 148 6.86 -10.68 -10.27
CA LEU A 148 8.31 -10.44 -10.32
C LEU A 148 9.11 -11.53 -9.58
N GLY A 149 8.60 -12.02 -8.44
CA GLY A 149 9.16 -13.20 -7.76
C GLY A 149 9.06 -14.49 -8.58
N PHE A 150 7.95 -14.67 -9.31
CA PHE A 150 7.77 -15.78 -10.25
C PHE A 150 8.74 -15.70 -11.42
N ILE A 151 8.94 -14.51 -12.00
CA ILE A 151 9.97 -14.28 -13.04
C ILE A 151 11.35 -14.65 -12.51
N GLY A 152 11.70 -14.23 -11.28
CA GLY A 152 12.97 -14.63 -10.66
C GLY A 152 13.10 -16.15 -10.49
N THR A 153 11.99 -16.84 -10.24
CA THR A 153 11.95 -18.31 -10.18
C THR A 153 12.28 -18.94 -11.53
N LEU A 154 11.66 -18.44 -12.60
CA LEU A 154 11.95 -18.90 -13.96
C LEU A 154 13.41 -18.66 -14.34
N VAL A 155 13.96 -17.49 -13.98
CA VAL A 155 15.38 -17.19 -14.26
C VAL A 155 16.31 -18.08 -13.43
N GLY A 156 16.01 -18.35 -12.16
CA GLY A 156 16.81 -19.27 -11.34
C GLY A 156 16.80 -20.70 -11.87
N ILE A 157 15.65 -21.19 -12.35
CA ILE A 157 15.57 -22.48 -13.04
C ILE A 157 16.38 -22.47 -14.34
N MET A 158 16.28 -21.40 -15.13
CA MET A 158 17.07 -21.25 -16.36
C MET A 158 18.57 -21.29 -16.05
N MET A 159 19.02 -20.57 -15.01
CA MET A 159 20.40 -20.57 -14.55
C MET A 159 20.87 -21.97 -14.15
N ALA A 160 20.06 -22.70 -13.38
CA ALA A 160 20.36 -24.09 -13.00
C ALA A 160 20.56 -24.99 -14.23
N LEU A 161 19.73 -24.83 -15.27
CA LEU A 161 19.80 -25.65 -16.48
C LEU A 161 20.93 -25.24 -17.43
N THR A 162 21.26 -23.94 -17.50
CA THR A 162 22.32 -23.45 -18.40
C THR A 162 23.72 -23.65 -17.84
N GLU A 163 23.88 -23.57 -16.51
CA GLU A 163 25.19 -23.74 -15.86
C GLU A 163 25.51 -25.22 -15.58
N ALA A 164 24.48 -26.06 -15.46
CA ALA A 164 24.66 -27.51 -15.40
C ALA A 164 25.05 -28.04 -16.79
N ASP A 165 26.30 -28.50 -16.95
CA ASP A 165 26.70 -29.27 -18.13
C ASP A 165 26.08 -30.68 -18.06
N LEU A 166 24.80 -30.77 -18.40
CA LEU A 166 24.03 -32.01 -18.40
C LEU A 166 24.55 -33.02 -19.44
N THR A 167 25.34 -32.57 -20.41
CA THR A 167 25.92 -33.47 -21.42
C THR A 167 27.08 -34.30 -20.87
N SER A 168 27.76 -33.78 -19.84
CA SER A 168 28.84 -34.49 -19.15
C SER A 168 28.37 -35.71 -18.35
N LEU A 169 27.08 -35.82 -18.03
CA LEU A 169 26.48 -36.98 -17.35
C LEU A 169 26.59 -38.28 -18.14
N PHE A 170 26.74 -38.19 -19.47
CA PHE A 170 26.86 -39.35 -20.34
C PHE A 170 28.31 -39.81 -20.55
N GLN A 171 29.28 -39.18 -19.87
CA GLN A 171 30.70 -39.51 -19.96
C GLN A 171 31.17 -40.33 -18.75
N PRO A 172 32.14 -41.26 -18.94
CA PRO A 172 32.59 -42.17 -17.88
C PRO A 172 33.27 -41.48 -16.66
N ASN A 173 33.57 -40.18 -16.73
CA ASN A 173 34.17 -39.38 -15.65
C ASN A 173 33.32 -38.16 -15.27
N ALA A 174 31.99 -38.26 -15.35
CA ALA A 174 31.08 -37.16 -15.07
C ALA A 174 31.33 -36.52 -13.69
N ASN A 175 31.56 -35.20 -13.66
CA ASN A 175 31.68 -34.45 -12.41
C ASN A 175 30.29 -34.09 -11.88
N VAL A 176 29.62 -35.08 -11.29
CA VAL A 176 28.27 -34.94 -10.72
C VAL A 176 28.21 -33.82 -9.66
N GLY A 177 29.31 -33.57 -8.95
CA GLY A 177 29.40 -32.49 -7.95
C GLY A 177 29.22 -31.11 -8.57
N ALA A 178 29.91 -30.82 -9.67
CA ALA A 178 29.81 -29.53 -10.37
C ALA A 178 28.39 -29.28 -10.92
N ILE A 179 27.74 -30.33 -11.42
CA ILE A 179 26.36 -30.26 -11.92
C ILE A 179 25.40 -29.97 -10.76
N LEU A 180 25.55 -30.69 -9.65
CA LEU A 180 24.73 -30.50 -8.47
C LEU A 180 24.89 -29.10 -7.89
N ASP A 181 26.11 -28.56 -7.86
CA ASP A 181 26.38 -27.21 -7.38
C ASP A 181 25.70 -26.14 -8.25
N ALA A 182 25.74 -26.28 -9.58
CA ALA A 182 25.03 -25.39 -10.51
C ALA A 182 23.51 -25.43 -10.30
N VAL A 183 22.94 -26.64 -10.17
CA VAL A 183 21.51 -26.81 -9.92
C VAL A 183 21.09 -26.21 -8.57
N ILE A 184 21.86 -26.46 -7.51
CA ILE A 184 21.61 -25.88 -6.19
C ILE A 184 21.74 -24.35 -6.23
N GLY A 185 22.70 -23.82 -7.00
CA GLY A 185 22.89 -22.38 -7.21
C GLY A 185 21.65 -21.73 -7.81
N GLY A 186 21.18 -22.22 -8.96
CA GLY A 186 19.99 -21.69 -9.61
C GLY A 186 18.71 -21.87 -8.78
N MET A 187 18.60 -22.99 -8.06
CA MET A 187 17.47 -23.24 -7.15
C MET A 187 17.44 -22.27 -5.97
N LYS A 188 18.60 -21.91 -5.40
CA LYS A 188 18.70 -20.88 -4.33
C LYS A 188 18.20 -19.53 -4.84
N VAL A 189 18.57 -19.13 -6.05
CA VAL A 189 18.06 -17.90 -6.68
C VAL A 189 16.56 -17.97 -6.84
N ALA A 190 16.05 -19.07 -7.43
CA ALA A 190 14.63 -19.22 -7.72
C ALA A 190 13.75 -19.13 -6.46
N ILE A 191 14.11 -19.88 -5.42
CA ILE A 191 13.41 -19.86 -4.13
C ILE A 191 13.57 -18.49 -3.46
N GLY A 192 14.78 -17.93 -3.49
CA GLY A 192 15.09 -16.65 -2.87
C GLY A 192 14.27 -15.50 -3.42
N THR A 193 14.21 -15.35 -4.75
CA THR A 193 13.41 -14.31 -5.41
C THR A 193 11.92 -14.47 -5.17
N SER A 194 11.43 -15.72 -5.10
CA SER A 194 10.04 -16.03 -4.75
C SER A 194 9.69 -15.57 -3.34
N ILE A 195 10.52 -15.91 -2.35
CA ILE A 195 10.32 -15.51 -0.96
C ILE A 195 10.30 -13.99 -0.84
N VAL A 196 11.26 -13.30 -1.46
CA VAL A 196 11.33 -11.83 -1.44
C VAL A 196 10.05 -11.23 -2.02
N GLY A 197 9.58 -11.71 -3.18
CA GLY A 197 8.33 -11.25 -3.79
C GLY A 197 7.10 -11.47 -2.92
N ILE A 198 6.96 -12.65 -2.30
CA ILE A 198 5.83 -12.99 -1.44
C ILE A 198 5.83 -12.14 -0.17
N VAL A 199 6.95 -12.04 0.54
CA VAL A 199 7.06 -11.26 1.79
C VAL A 199 6.75 -9.79 1.52
N ALA A 200 7.30 -9.24 0.45
CA ALA A 200 7.06 -7.86 0.06
C ALA A 200 5.57 -7.62 -0.29
N LYS A 201 4.92 -8.57 -0.97
CA LYS A 201 3.50 -8.49 -1.31
C LYS A 201 2.61 -8.53 -0.07
N ILE A 202 2.88 -9.45 0.86
CA ILE A 202 2.15 -9.54 2.14
C ILE A 202 2.24 -8.23 2.92
N TRP A 203 3.41 -7.59 2.92
CA TRP A 203 3.60 -6.31 3.59
C TRP A 203 2.76 -5.21 2.95
N ILE A 204 2.80 -5.06 1.63
CA ILE A 204 2.00 -4.04 0.92
C ILE A 204 0.50 -4.30 1.10
N ASP A 205 0.05 -5.56 1.05
CA ASP A 205 -1.36 -5.91 1.27
C ASP A 205 -1.86 -5.45 2.65
N HIS A 206 -1.07 -5.65 3.71
CA HIS A 206 -1.45 -5.19 5.06
C HIS A 206 -1.58 -3.66 5.13
N LEU A 207 -0.70 -2.93 4.44
CA LEU A 207 -0.82 -1.48 4.34
C LEU A 207 -2.01 -1.05 3.48
N GLY A 208 -2.35 -1.84 2.45
CA GLY A 208 -3.53 -1.66 1.61
C GLY A 208 -4.83 -1.75 2.41
N ILE A 209 -4.97 -2.72 3.31
CA ILE A 209 -6.14 -2.87 4.18
C ILE A 209 -6.34 -1.64 5.07
N ILE A 210 -5.25 -1.13 5.68
CA ILE A 210 -5.31 0.08 6.52
C ILE A 210 -5.75 1.29 5.70
N LEU A 211 -5.27 1.39 4.46
CA LEU A 211 -5.59 2.47 3.55
C LEU A 211 -7.06 2.41 3.09
N GLU A 212 -7.59 1.22 2.81
CA GLU A 212 -8.99 0.98 2.46
C GLU A 212 -9.92 1.42 3.60
N GLU A 213 -9.64 0.97 4.84
CA GLU A 213 -10.37 1.43 6.03
C GLU A 213 -10.35 2.95 6.17
N GLY A 214 -9.17 3.57 6.02
CA GLY A 214 -9.02 5.03 6.10
C GLY A 214 -9.79 5.77 5.02
N SER A 215 -9.87 5.21 3.82
CA SER A 215 -10.58 5.76 2.67
C SER A 215 -12.10 5.71 2.88
N HIS A 216 -12.66 4.59 3.33
CA HIS A 216 -14.08 4.49 3.67
C HIS A 216 -14.47 5.46 4.79
N HIS A 217 -13.62 5.62 5.80
CA HIS A 217 -13.86 6.61 6.85
C HIS A 217 -13.85 8.03 6.29
N LEU A 218 -12.93 8.36 5.37
CA LEU A 218 -12.88 9.68 4.75
C LEU A 218 -14.14 9.95 3.92
N ALA A 219 -14.55 9.01 3.06
CA ALA A 219 -15.75 9.13 2.24
C ALA A 219 -17.01 9.44 3.08
N ASN A 220 -17.23 8.65 4.13
CA ASN A 220 -18.37 8.85 5.02
C ASN A 220 -18.36 10.21 5.73
N ASN A 221 -17.18 10.76 6.08
CA ASN A 221 -17.10 12.08 6.72
C ASN A 221 -17.30 13.23 5.74
N ILE A 222 -16.82 13.13 4.50
CA ILE A 222 -17.08 14.12 3.43
C ILE A 222 -18.58 14.22 3.18
N VAL A 223 -19.24 13.07 3.11
CA VAL A 223 -20.67 12.98 2.85
C VAL A 223 -21.51 13.55 3.99
N LYS A 224 -21.12 13.28 5.25
CA LYS A 224 -21.73 13.92 6.41
C LYS A 224 -21.57 15.44 6.39
N MET A 225 -20.44 15.95 5.88
CA MET A 225 -20.18 17.39 5.76
C MET A 225 -21.12 18.05 4.74
N GLU A 226 -21.36 17.41 3.61
CA GLU A 226 -22.26 17.90 2.56
C GLU A 226 -23.72 17.95 3.02
N LEU A 227 -24.21 16.90 3.67
CA LEU A 227 -25.58 16.87 4.22
C LEU A 227 -25.84 18.02 5.22
N LEU A 228 -24.82 18.40 5.98
CA LEU A 228 -24.90 19.54 6.90
C LEU A 228 -24.92 20.88 6.16
N ASP A 229 -24.49 20.95 4.89
CA ASP A 229 -24.51 22.16 4.06
C ASP A 229 -25.89 22.37 3.43
N GLU A 230 -26.49 21.31 2.88
CA GLU A 230 -27.84 21.37 2.33
C GLU A 230 -28.88 21.77 3.39
N THR A 231 -28.82 21.16 4.57
CA THR A 231 -29.75 21.46 5.68
C THR A 231 -29.64 22.89 6.22
N GLN A 232 -28.49 23.56 6.07
CA GLN A 232 -28.34 24.98 6.40
C GLN A 232 -28.86 25.91 5.29
N SER A 233 -28.89 25.46 4.04
CA SER A 233 -29.39 26.24 2.91
C SER A 233 -30.93 26.34 2.87
N GLU A 234 -31.65 25.36 3.42
CA GLU A 234 -33.12 25.33 3.46
C GLU A 234 -33.74 26.20 4.57
N PHE A 235 -32.96 26.60 5.59
CA PHE A 235 -33.41 27.49 6.66
C PHE A 235 -32.66 28.83 6.60
N PRO A 236 -33.03 29.76 5.70
CA PRO A 236 -32.55 31.13 5.79
C PRO A 236 -33.08 31.73 7.09
N LEU A 237 -32.17 32.07 8.00
CA LEU A 237 -32.45 32.87 9.19
C LEU A 237 -33.19 34.15 8.76
N SER A 238 -34.46 34.24 9.11
CA SER A 238 -35.29 35.45 9.03
C SER A 238 -35.09 36.35 10.24
#